data_AF-T0ZJU1-F1
#
_entry.id   AF-T0ZJU1-F1
#
_cell.length_a   1.000
_cell.length_b   1.000
_cell.length_c   1.000
_cell.angle_alpha   90.00
_cell.angle_beta   90.00
_cell.angle_gamma   90.00
#
_symmetry.space_group_name_H-M   'P 1'
#
loop_
_entity.id
_entity.type
_entity.pdbx_description
1 polymer ?
#
loop_
_entity_poly.entity_id
_entity_poly.type
_entity_poly.pdbx_seq_one_letter_code
_entity_poly.pdbx_strand_id
1 'polypeptide(L)' 'MKNVSSARGAPWFQVRRSPVHGLGAFALRRIRKGTRIIEYLGERVTHGGGPTAATEGRG' A
#
# COMPACT_ATOMS: atom_id res chain seq x y z
N MET A 1 -8.32 11.29 0.17
CA MET A 1 -7.17 10.41 0.51
C MET A 1 -7.74 9.18 1.21
N LYS A 2 -7.54 7.97 0.68
CA LYS A 2 -8.18 6.75 1.20
C LYS A 2 -7.39 6.26 2.43
N ASN A 3 -8.02 6.29 3.61
CA ASN A 3 -7.42 5.82 4.85
C ASN A 3 -7.24 4.31 4.79
N VAL A 4 -5.98 3.84 4.71
CA VAL A 4 -5.65 2.44 4.91
C VAL A 4 -5.88 2.14 6.38
N SER A 5 -6.95 1.41 6.70
CA SER A 5 -7.33 1.11 8.09
C SER A 5 -6.26 0.23 8.74
N SER A 6 -5.39 0.84 9.56
CA SER A 6 -4.58 0.05 10.48
C SER A 6 -5.55 -0.63 11.45
N ALA A 7 -5.37 -1.94 11.66
CA ALA A 7 -6.10 -2.71 12.66
C ALA A 7 -6.22 -1.90 13.98
N ARG A 8 -7.43 -1.84 14.54
CA ARG A 8 -7.87 -0.84 15.53
C ARG A 8 -6.81 -0.50 16.59
N GLY A 9 -6.34 0.74 16.55
CA GLY A 9 -5.26 1.30 17.36
C GLY A 9 -4.59 2.43 16.57
N ALA A 10 -3.86 3.33 17.27
CA ALA A 10 -3.13 4.41 16.60
C ALA A 10 -2.19 3.84 15.51
N PRO A 11 -1.97 4.56 14.39
CA PRO A 11 -1.19 4.05 13.26
C PRO A 11 0.26 3.73 13.65
N TRP A 12 0.81 2.68 13.04
CA TRP A 12 2.20 2.24 13.24
C TRP A 12 3.21 3.03 12.39
N PHE A 13 2.76 3.56 11.25
CA PHE A 13 3.57 4.33 10.31
C PHE A 13 2.75 5.43 9.65
N GLN A 14 3.43 6.41 9.07
CA GLN A 14 2.84 7.43 8.20
C GLN A 14 3.54 7.47 6.84
N VAL A 15 2.81 7.84 5.79
CA VAL A 15 3.38 8.07 4.46
C VAL A 15 3.74 9.55 4.30
N ARG A 16 4.95 9.84 3.80
CA ARG A 16 5.43 11.21 3.55
C ARG A 16 6.15 11.28 2.21
N ARG A 17 6.33 12.49 1.67
CA ARG A 17 7.22 12.70 0.52
C ARG A 17 8.66 12.32 0.89
N SER A 18 9.29 11.57 0.00
CA SER A 18 10.69 11.15 0.08
C SER A 18 11.42 11.63 -1.19
N PRO A 19 12.59 12.25 -1.07
CA PRO A 19 13.37 12.71 -2.21
C PRO A 19 13.93 11.55 -3.06
N VAL A 20 13.91 10.31 -2.55
CA VAL A 20 14.49 9.16 -3.24
C VAL A 20 13.52 8.58 -4.29
N HIS A 21 12.26 8.34 -3.92
CA HIS A 21 11.27 7.65 -4.78
C HIS A 21 9.85 8.25 -4.68
N GLY A 22 9.72 9.53 -4.34
CA GLY A 22 8.43 10.21 -4.26
C GLY A 22 7.75 10.05 -2.91
N LEU A 23 7.28 8.86 -2.53
CA LEU A 23 6.63 8.59 -1.23
C LEU A 23 7.36 7.49 -0.44
N GLY A 24 7.41 7.64 0.88
CA GLY A 24 7.99 6.66 1.81
C GLY A 24 7.15 6.47 3.07
N ALA A 25 7.19 5.25 3.64
CA ALA A 25 6.55 4.90 4.89
C ALA A 25 7.54 5.06 6.07
N PHE A 26 7.17 5.82 7.09
CA PHE A 26 8.00 6.14 8.26
C PHE A 26 7.32 5.66 9.54
N ALA A 27 8.06 4.94 10.38
CA ALA A 27 7.55 4.42 11.64
C ALA A 27 7.21 5.57 12.61
N LEU A 28 6.06 5.47 13.29
CA LEU A 28 5.62 6.41 14.33
C LEU A 28 6.02 5.95 15.74
N ARG A 29 6.40 4.68 15.89
CA ARG A 29 6.84 4.07 17.14
C ARG A 29 7.80 2.92 16.87
N ARG A 30 8.45 2.42 17.91
CA ARG A 30 9.31 1.23 17.81
C ARG A 30 8.47 0.02 17.35
N ILE A 31 8.90 -0.58 16.25
CA ILE A 31 8.35 -1.82 15.70
C ILE A 31 9.28 -2.96 16.13
N ARG A 32 8.75 -3.93 16.87
CA ARG A 32 9.53 -5.13 17.23
C ARG A 32 9.54 -6.10 16.05
N LYS A 33 10.57 -6.95 15.98
CA LYS A 33 10.61 -8.03 14.99
C LYS A 33 9.34 -8.89 15.12
N GLY A 34 8.74 -9.24 13.98
CA GLY A 34 7.51 -10.04 13.93
C GLY A 34 6.20 -9.24 14.09
N THR A 35 6.25 -7.93 14.26
CA THR A 35 5.02 -7.10 14.26
C THR A 35 4.41 -7.03 12.85
N ARG A 36 3.16 -7.51 12.70
CA ARG A 36 2.37 -7.30 11.48
C ARG A 36 1.81 -5.87 11.47
N ILE A 37 2.23 -5.08 10.50
CA ILE A 37 1.91 -3.64 10.42
C ILE A 37 0.81 -3.36 9.40
N ILE A 38 0.99 -3.90 8.20
CA ILE A 38 0.12 -3.70 7.04
C ILE A 38 0.14 -4.96 6.19
N GLU A 39 -0.95 -5.18 5.47
CA GLU A 39 -1.06 -6.21 4.45
C GLU A 39 -0.99 -5.57 3.07
N TYR A 40 -0.30 -6.22 2.15
CA TYR A 40 -0.29 -5.79 0.76
C TYR A 40 -1.57 -6.25 0.07
N LEU A 41 -2.56 -5.37 0.04
CA LEU A 41 -3.78 -5.56 -0.72
C LEU A 41 -3.57 -4.98 -2.12
N GLY A 42 -3.14 -5.82 -3.06
CA GLY A 42 -2.93 -5.44 -4.46
C GLY A 42 -3.19 -6.60 -5.40
N GLU A 43 -3.59 -6.30 -6.63
CA GLU A 43 -3.75 -7.29 -7.68
C GLU A 43 -2.37 -7.86 -8.06
N ARG A 44 -2.29 -9.19 -8.22
CA ARG A 44 -1.06 -9.86 -8.65
C ARG A 44 -0.90 -9.67 -10.15
N VAL A 45 0.05 -8.85 -10.56
CA VAL A 45 0.44 -8.72 -11.97
C VAL A 45 1.44 -9.85 -12.31
N THR A 46 1.13 -10.67 -13.32
CA THR A 46 2.02 -11.73 -13.81
C THR A 46 2.86 -11.22 -14.99
N HIS A 47 4.02 -11.84 -15.24
CA HIS A 47 5.06 -11.36 -16.16
C HIS A 47 4.68 -11.34 -17.67
N GLY A 48 3.42 -11.66 -18.01
CA GLY A 48 2.94 -11.78 -19.40
C GLY A 48 1.77 -10.86 -19.78
N GLY A 49 1.31 -10.00 -18.89
CA GLY A 49 0.21 -9.09 -19.19
C GLY A 49 -0.07 -8.23 -17.98
N GLY A 50 0.11 -6.92 -18.13
CA GLY A 50 -0.55 -5.96 -17.25
C GLY A 50 -2.06 -6.24 -17.21
N PRO A 51 -2.79 -5.75 -16.19
CA PRO A 51 -4.22 -6.01 -16.06
C PRO A 51 -4.89 -5.67 -17.39
N THR A 52 -5.37 -6.71 -18.10
CA THR A 52 -6.21 -6.52 -19.28
C THR A 52 -7.47 -5.87 -18.76
N ALA A 53 -7.52 -4.54 -18.80
CA ALA A 53 -8.75 -3.80 -18.66
C ALA A 53 -9.63 -4.25 -19.82
N ALA A 54 -10.48 -5.24 -19.54
CA ALA A 54 -11.44 -5.75 -20.50
C ALA A 54 -12.23 -4.54 -21.02
N THR A 55 -12.07 -4.33 -22.31
CA THR A 55 -12.81 -3.39 -23.12
C THR A 55 -14.30 -3.66 -22.96
N GLU A 56 -14.97 -2.93 -22.08
CA GLU A 56 -16.42 -2.76 -22.20
C GLU A 56 -16.67 -1.56 -23.09
N GLY A 57 -16.93 -1.90 -24.35
CA GLY A 57 -17.37 -1.00 -25.39
C GLY A 57 -18.65 -0.31 -24.98
N ARG A 58 -18.62 1.00 -25.11
CA ARG A 58 -19.75 1.90 -25.24
C ARG A 58 -20.78 1.32 -26.22
N GLY A 59 -21.98 1.05 -25.72
CA GLY A 59 -23.22 0.86 -26.49
C GLY A 59 -24.29 1.74 -25.87
#